data_AF-A0AA37MKF0-F1
#
_entry.id   AF-A0AA37MKF0-F1
#
_cell.length_a   1.000
_cell.length_b   1.000
_cell.length_c   1.000
_cell.angle_alpha   90.00
_cell.angle_beta   90.00
_cell.angle_gamma   90.00
#
_symmetry.space_group_name_H-M   'P 1'
#
loop_
_entity.id
_entity.type
_entity.pdbx_description
1 polymer ?
#
loop_
_entity_poly.entity_id
_entity_poly.type
_entity_poly.pdbx_seq_one_letter_code
_entity_poly.pdbx_strand_id
1 'polypeptide(L)'
;MKKYLIMCFMVALLASCSNNNPWEYKVVKVAGMPAEELAEYGALVYGDQTAMLNKMGKEGWELVSTYTETATEFPNFGSPDYVTGIRDNTRTSVVNFVFKRQSDGKNENNAKPKKK
;
A
#
# COMPACT_ATOMS: atom_id res chain seq x y z
N MET A 1 -3.07 36.78 40.93
CA MET A 1 -2.89 36.76 39.45
C MET A 1 -1.90 35.69 39.00
N LYS A 2 -0.64 35.69 39.49
CA LYS A 2 0.39 34.69 39.12
C LYS A 2 -0.02 33.21 39.33
N LYS A 3 -0.77 32.92 40.41
CA LYS A 3 -1.27 31.56 40.72
C LYS A 3 -2.31 31.04 39.71
N TYR A 4 -3.18 31.91 39.19
CA TYR A 4 -4.17 31.55 38.17
C TYR A 4 -3.52 31.32 36.80
N LEU A 5 -2.48 32.09 36.47
CA LEU A 5 -1.70 31.90 35.25
C LEU A 5 -0.98 30.54 35.25
N ILE A 6 -0.35 30.17 36.37
CA ILE A 6 0.32 28.87 36.54
C ILE A 6 -0.69 27.73 36.47
N MET A 7 -1.89 27.90 37.05
CA MET A 7 -2.95 26.90 37.00
C MET A 7 -3.48 26.67 35.57
N CYS A 8 -3.69 27.72 34.78
CA CYS A 8 -4.08 27.59 33.37
C CYS A 8 -3.00 26.89 32.54
N PHE A 9 -1.72 27.19 32.80
CA PHE A 9 -0.61 26.53 32.12
C PHE A 9 -0.54 25.02 32.45
N MET A 10 -0.83 24.66 33.70
CA MET A 10 -0.88 23.26 34.15
C MET A 10 -2.04 22.48 33.52
N VAL A 11 -3.22 23.11 33.37
CA VAL A 11 -4.38 22.51 32.70
C VAL A 11 -4.13 22.32 31.19
N ALA A 12 -3.48 23.28 30.54
CA ALA A 12 -3.11 23.18 29.12
C ALA A 12 -2.11 22.04 28.85
N LEU A 13 -1.16 21.81 29.77
CA LEU A 13 -0.21 20.69 29.68
C LEU A 13 -0.89 19.32 29.81
N LEU A 14 -1.92 19.20 30.65
CA LEU A 14 -2.66 17.94 30.84
C LEU A 14 -3.60 17.61 29.67
N ALA A 15 -4.12 18.62 28.96
CA ALA A 15 -4.96 18.42 27.77
C ALA A 15 -4.17 18.07 26.50
N SER A 16 -2.85 18.27 26.50
CA SER A 16 -2.01 18.12 25.30
C SER A 16 -1.59 16.68 25.00
N CYS A 17 -1.88 15.71 25.88
CA CYS A 17 -1.45 14.33 25.72
C CYS A 17 -2.63 13.35 25.77
N SER A 18 -3.29 13.08 24.63
CA SER A 18 -4.01 11.81 24.40
C SER A 18 -4.56 11.62 22.97
N ASN A 19 -3.78 11.91 21.92
CA ASN A 19 -4.16 11.45 20.57
C ASN A 19 -3.49 10.11 20.26
N ASN A 20 -3.94 9.05 20.93
CA ASN A 20 -3.60 7.67 20.57
C ASN A 20 -4.49 7.17 19.42
N ASN A 21 -4.63 7.98 18.36
CA ASN A 21 -5.41 7.56 17.19
C ASN A 21 -4.66 6.39 16.53
N PRO A 22 -5.24 5.18 16.48
CA PRO A 22 -4.57 4.05 15.87
C PRO A 22 -4.36 4.31 14.38
N TRP A 23 -3.29 3.77 13.82
CA TRP A 23 -3.02 3.89 12.39
C TRP A 23 -3.81 2.83 11.61
N GLU A 24 -4.44 3.23 10.52
CA GLU A 24 -4.99 2.31 9.53
C GLU A 24 -4.10 2.24 8.29
N TYR A 25 -3.99 1.04 7.72
CA TYR A 25 -3.16 0.77 6.55
C TYR A 25 -4.01 0.22 5.41
N LYS A 26 -3.66 0.58 4.18
CA LYS A 26 -4.28 0.07 2.96
C LYS A 26 -3.21 -0.23 1.92
N VAL A 27 -3.32 -1.38 1.27
CA VAL A 27 -2.47 -1.74 0.13
C VAL A 27 -3.32 -1.67 -1.13
N VAL A 28 -2.91 -0.84 -2.08
CA VAL A 28 -3.52 -0.76 -3.41
C VAL A 28 -2.61 -1.49 -4.39
N LYS A 29 -3.16 -2.48 -5.09
CA LYS A 29 -2.43 -3.33 -6.03
C LYS A 29 -2.69 -2.88 -7.46
N VAL A 30 -1.62 -2.70 -8.23
CA VAL A 30 -1.69 -2.38 -9.66
C VAL A 30 -1.05 -3.54 -10.43
N ALA A 31 -1.89 -4.32 -11.10
CA ALA A 31 -1.42 -5.41 -11.95
C ALA A 31 -0.87 -4.85 -13.26
N GLY A 32 0.26 -5.41 -13.71
CA GLY A 32 0.82 -5.11 -15.01
C GLY A 32 -0.02 -5.75 -16.12
N MET A 33 0.01 -5.14 -17.30
CA MET A 33 -0.64 -5.64 -18.51
C MET A 33 0.42 -6.02 -19.55
N PRO A 34 0.18 -7.04 -20.39
CA PRO A 34 1.10 -7.38 -21.47
C PRO A 34 1.36 -6.16 -22.36
N ALA A 35 2.62 -5.95 -22.75
CA ALA A 35 2.98 -4.95 -23.75
C ALA A 35 2.46 -5.36 -25.13
N GLU A 36 2.27 -4.39 -26.04
CA GLU A 36 1.92 -4.67 -27.44
C GLU A 36 3.00 -5.50 -28.15
N GLU A 37 4.27 -5.18 -27.87
CA GLU A 37 5.41 -5.96 -28.33
C GLU A 37 5.81 -7.02 -27.29
N LEU A 38 6.09 -8.24 -27.75
CA LEU A 38 6.55 -9.33 -26.90
C LEU A 38 5.56 -9.65 -25.75
N ALA A 39 4.25 -9.54 -25.98
CA ALA A 39 3.20 -9.72 -24.95
C ALA A 39 3.40 -10.95 -24.05
N GLU A 40 3.87 -12.05 -24.65
CA GLU A 40 4.08 -13.33 -23.99
C GLU A 40 5.31 -13.37 -23.08
N TYR A 41 6.37 -12.58 -23.33
CA TYR A 41 7.66 -12.71 -22.63
C TYR A 41 8.39 -11.40 -22.30
N GLY A 42 7.82 -10.26 -22.66
CA GLY A 42 8.32 -8.94 -22.32
C GLY A 42 8.00 -8.53 -20.88
N ALA A 43 8.54 -7.40 -20.46
CA ALA A 43 8.12 -6.76 -19.22
C ALA A 43 6.64 -6.33 -19.33
N LEU A 44 5.91 -6.43 -18.22
CA LEU A 44 4.55 -5.89 -18.13
C LEU A 44 4.59 -4.35 -18.12
N VAL A 45 3.57 -3.75 -18.71
CA VAL A 45 3.33 -2.31 -18.72
C VAL A 45 2.36 -1.96 -17.61
N TYR A 46 2.58 -0.80 -16.98
CA TYR A 46 1.74 -0.28 -15.91
C TYR A 46 1.16 1.06 -16.37
N GLY A 47 -0.16 1.22 -16.23
CA GLY A 47 -0.82 2.49 -16.55
C GLY A 47 -0.39 3.61 -15.59
N ASP A 48 -0.58 4.86 -16.00
CA ASP A 48 -0.35 6.01 -15.13
C ASP A 48 -1.25 5.97 -13.88
N GLN A 49 -0.63 5.97 -12.70
CA GLN A 49 -1.32 5.89 -11.41
C GLN A 49 -1.56 7.27 -10.78
N THR A 50 -1.20 8.37 -11.45
CA THR A 50 -1.33 9.74 -10.91
C THR A 50 -2.74 10.06 -10.43
N ALA A 51 -3.77 9.65 -11.17
CA ALA A 51 -5.16 9.86 -10.77
C ALA A 51 -5.53 9.12 -9.46
N MET A 52 -5.06 7.88 -9.29
CA MET A 52 -5.27 7.09 -8.07
C MET A 52 -4.52 7.71 -6.89
N LEU A 53 -3.25 8.09 -7.07
CA LEU A 53 -2.44 8.74 -6.04
C LEU A 53 -3.06 10.05 -5.56
N ASN A 54 -3.53 10.89 -6.49
CA ASN A 54 -4.22 12.14 -6.16
C ASN A 54 -5.52 11.91 -5.42
N LYS A 55 -6.30 10.87 -5.78
CA LYS A 55 -7.52 10.49 -5.06
C LYS A 55 -7.19 10.06 -3.62
N MET A 56 -6.19 9.20 -3.44
CA MET A 56 -5.76 8.74 -2.12
C MET A 56 -5.31 9.91 -1.23
N GLY A 57 -4.53 10.85 -1.78
CA GLY A 57 -4.12 12.06 -1.08
C GLY A 57 -5.31 12.94 -0.65
N LYS A 58 -6.33 13.13 -1.52
CA LYS A 58 -7.56 13.86 -1.18
C LYS A 58 -8.36 13.20 -0.06
N GLU A 59 -8.32 11.87 0.04
CA GLU A 59 -8.96 11.09 1.10
C GLU A 59 -8.13 11.06 2.41
N GLY A 60 -6.99 11.74 2.45
CA GLY A 60 -6.12 11.83 3.62
C GLY A 60 -5.16 10.64 3.79
N TRP A 61 -5.03 9.78 2.78
CA TRP A 61 -4.06 8.69 2.79
C TRP A 61 -2.67 9.19 2.43
N GLU A 62 -1.67 8.81 3.24
CA GLU A 62 -0.26 9.08 2.99
C GLU A 62 0.41 7.82 2.40
N LEU A 63 1.06 7.96 1.24
CA LEU A 63 1.87 6.88 0.66
C LEU A 63 3.16 6.73 1.47
N VAL A 64 3.42 5.52 1.98
CA VAL A 64 4.57 5.24 2.86
C VAL A 64 5.55 4.24 2.32
N SER A 65 5.12 3.37 1.41
CA SER A 65 6.00 2.38 0.80
C SER A 65 5.45 1.89 -0.53
N THR A 66 6.35 1.39 -1.36
CA THR A 66 6.03 0.68 -2.60
C THR A 66 6.89 -0.58 -2.68
N TYR A 67 6.30 -1.68 -3.14
CA TYR A 67 7.03 -2.93 -3.38
C TYR A 67 6.43 -3.70 -4.55
N THR A 68 7.23 -4.57 -5.15
CA THR A 68 6.84 -5.37 -6.32
C THR A 68 6.57 -6.82 -5.92
N GLU A 69 5.57 -7.43 -6.55
CA GLU A 69 5.41 -8.89 -6.56
C GLU A 69 5.94 -9.40 -7.90
N THR A 70 6.74 -10.48 -7.86
CA THR A 70 7.22 -11.18 -9.03
C THR A 70 6.48 -12.50 -9.19
N ALA A 71 6.14 -12.86 -10.43
CA ALA A 71 5.48 -14.12 -10.75
C ALA A 71 6.29 -14.90 -11.77
N THR A 72 6.26 -16.23 -11.67
CA THR A 72 6.82 -17.14 -12.66
C THR A 72 5.89 -17.21 -13.88
N GLU A 73 6.45 -17.09 -15.07
CA GLU A 73 5.65 -17.09 -16.31
C GLU A 73 5.84 -18.29 -17.21
N PHE A 74 7.04 -18.86 -17.27
CA PHE A 74 7.29 -20.02 -18.11
C PHE A 74 7.62 -21.22 -17.23
N PRO A 75 7.10 -22.42 -17.49
CA PRO A 75 7.67 -23.61 -16.87
C PRO A 75 8.90 -24.02 -17.67
N ASN A 76 10.06 -24.11 -17.02
CA ASN A 76 11.28 -24.59 -17.66
C ASN A 76 11.20 -26.12 -17.81
N PHE A 77 10.70 -26.62 -18.94
CA PHE A 77 10.44 -28.06 -19.16
C PHE A 77 11.59 -28.85 -19.81
N GLY A 78 12.80 -28.30 -19.92
CA GLY A 78 13.98 -29.08 -20.28
C GLY A 78 14.00 -29.69 -21.70
N SER A 79 13.23 -29.15 -22.65
CA SER A 79 13.36 -29.50 -24.08
C SER A 79 14.31 -28.52 -24.81
N PRO A 80 15.15 -29.03 -25.75
CA PRO A 80 16.14 -28.23 -26.48
C PRO A 80 15.53 -27.24 -27.49
N ASP A 81 14.23 -27.36 -27.81
CA ASP A 81 13.50 -26.40 -28.65
C ASP A 81 13.01 -25.18 -27.86
N TYR A 82 13.14 -25.20 -26.53
CA TYR A 82 12.85 -24.07 -25.65
C TYR A 82 14.13 -23.33 -25.31
N VAL A 83 13.99 -22.04 -24.99
CA VAL A 83 15.10 -21.11 -24.74
C VAL A 83 16.08 -21.68 -23.71
N THR A 84 17.17 -22.29 -24.18
CA THR A 84 18.28 -22.71 -23.32
C THR A 84 19.11 -21.47 -23.00
N GLY A 85 18.75 -20.73 -21.94
CA GLY A 85 19.63 -19.66 -21.43
C GLY A 85 19.00 -18.77 -20.37
N ILE A 86 19.75 -18.59 -19.26
CA ILE A 86 20.05 -17.44 -18.34
C ILE A 86 19.00 -16.31 -18.12
N ARG A 87 17.85 -16.29 -18.79
CA ARG A 87 16.81 -15.28 -18.57
C ARG A 87 15.99 -15.63 -17.33
N ASP A 88 15.76 -14.64 -16.48
CA ASP A 88 14.91 -14.80 -15.31
C ASP A 88 13.51 -15.22 -15.77
N ASN A 89 13.09 -16.38 -15.28
CA ASN A 89 11.78 -16.98 -15.58
C ASN A 89 10.63 -16.30 -14.80
N THR A 90 10.87 -15.08 -14.37
CA THR A 90 9.96 -14.31 -13.53
C THR A 90 9.88 -12.90 -14.05
N ARG A 91 8.69 -12.32 -14.05
CA ARG A 91 8.49 -10.90 -14.29
C ARG A 91 7.74 -10.27 -13.13
N THR A 92 7.96 -8.97 -12.90
CA THR A 92 7.14 -8.20 -11.97
C THR A 92 5.70 -8.23 -12.46
N SER A 93 4.80 -8.74 -11.65
CA SER A 93 3.38 -8.91 -11.95
C SER A 93 2.52 -7.79 -11.39
N VAL A 94 2.88 -7.30 -10.20
CA VAL A 94 2.09 -6.31 -9.46
C VAL A 94 3.00 -5.30 -8.79
N VAL A 95 2.61 -4.03 -8.84
CA VAL A 95 3.17 -2.97 -7.99
C VAL A 95 2.17 -2.68 -6.87
N ASN A 96 2.64 -2.80 -5.63
CA ASN A 96 1.86 -2.53 -4.43
C ASN A 96 2.21 -1.16 -3.86
N PHE A 97 1.18 -0.37 -3.56
CA PHE A 97 1.28 0.93 -2.91
C PHE A 97 0.72 0.82 -1.50
N VAL A 98 1.56 1.03 -0.49
CA VAL A 98 1.18 0.98 0.92
C VAL A 98 0.87 2.38 1.40
N PHE A 99 -0.35 2.58 1.87
CA PHE A 99 -0.82 3.82 2.45
C PHE A 99 -1.09 3.67 3.93
N LYS A 100 -0.91 4.76 4.68
CA LYS A 100 -1.36 4.88 6.07
C LYS A 100 -2.24 6.12 6.25
N ARG A 101 -3.07 6.12 7.29
CA ARG A 101 -3.84 7.28 7.76
C ARG A 101 -4.15 7.11 9.25
N GLN A 102 -4.45 8.19 9.96
CA GLN A 102 -5.04 8.09 11.30
C GLN A 102 -6.43 7.47 11.17
N SER A 103 -6.74 6.46 11.98
CA SER A 103 -8.03 5.80 11.96
C SER A 103 -9.12 6.73 12.48
N ASP A 104 -10.23 6.77 11.76
CA ASP A 104 -11.44 7.49 12.16
C ASP A 104 -12.25 6.72 13.25
N GLY A 105 -11.76 5.57 13.72
CA GLY A 105 -12.39 4.73 14.75
C GLY A 105 -13.71 4.05 14.33
N LYS A 106 -14.21 4.30 13.11
CA LYS A 106 -15.51 3.81 12.63
C LYS A 106 -15.48 2.37 12.07
N ASN A 107 -14.30 1.84 11.76
CA ASN A 107 -14.14 0.57 11.02
C ASN A 107 -14.01 -0.69 11.90
N GLU A 108 -13.71 -0.57 13.19
CA GLU A 108 -13.49 -1.75 14.07
C GLU A 108 -14.78 -2.54 14.40
N ASN A 109 -15.96 -1.93 14.23
CA ASN A 109 -17.24 -2.58 14.57
C ASN A 109 -17.72 -3.62 13.55
N ASN A 110 -17.16 -3.66 12.35
CA ASN A 110 -17.58 -4.59 11.29
C ASN A 110 -16.78 -5.90 11.25
N ALA A 111 -15.73 -6.03 12.06
CA ALA A 111 -14.83 -7.19 12.05
C ALA A 111 -15.09 -8.20 13.20
N LYS A 112 -16.12 -8.01 14.02
CA LYS A 112 -16.49 -9.04 15.01
C LYS A 112 -17.19 -10.20 14.30
N PRO A 113 -16.61 -11.42 14.28
CA PRO A 113 -17.31 -12.56 13.73
C PRO A 113 -18.56 -12.81 14.57
N LYS A 114 -19.72 -12.93 13.92
CA LYS A 114 -20.92 -13.47 14.57
C LYS A 114 -20.55 -14.85 15.11
N LYS A 115 -20.44 -14.97 16.44
CA LYS A 115 -20.33 -16.27 17.10
C LYS A 115 -21.55 -17.09 16.67
N LYS A 116 -21.30 -18.22 16.01
CA LYS A 116 -22.31 -19.25 15.77
C LYS A 116 -22.64 -19.95 17.08
#